data_AF-A0A9X5XBQ3-F1
#
_entry.id   AF-A0A9X5XBQ3-F1
#
_cell.length_a   1.000
_cell.length_b   1.000
_cell.length_c   1.000
_cell.angle_alpha   90.00
_cell.angle_beta   90.00
_cell.angle_gamma   90.00
#
_symmetry.space_group_name_H-M   'P 1'
#
loop_
_entity.id
_entity.type
_entity.pdbx_description
1 polymer ?
#
loop_
_entity_poly.entity_id
_entity_poly.type
_entity_poly.pdbx_seq_one_letter_code
_entity_poly.pdbx_strand_id
1 'polypeptide(L)'
;MTLRNAAATRQRILEHAQRQFAQLGYAAITVKGVADAAGVSPNLITRYFGGKDGLFLAATQVEIPVSNSFDGDRSALGSRLAASIVQRWFGAPGEDPLLVLQRASGERPEAAETLADFLDTNSLEPLHRYLRDSGLDDAD
;
A
#
# COMPACT_ATOMS: atom_id res chain seq x y z
N MET A 1 20.30 -18.48 -12.64
CA MET A 1 19.01 -18.02 -12.08
C MET A 1 18.35 -17.13 -13.12
N THR A 2 17.28 -17.60 -13.77
CA THR A 2 16.62 -16.88 -14.86
C THR A 2 15.82 -15.68 -14.33
N LEU A 3 15.70 -14.60 -15.12
CA LEU A 3 15.02 -13.36 -14.70
C LEU A 3 13.58 -13.59 -14.18
N ARG A 4 12.84 -14.54 -14.78
CA ARG A 4 11.50 -14.95 -14.32
C ARG A 4 11.50 -15.52 -12.90
N ASN A 5 12.53 -16.27 -12.51
CA ASN A 5 12.62 -16.88 -11.19
C ASN A 5 12.93 -15.82 -10.11
N ALA A 6 13.76 -14.82 -10.46
CA ALA A 6 14.04 -13.67 -9.58
C ALA A 6 12.79 -12.82 -9.32
N ALA A 7 12.00 -12.51 -10.36
CA ALA A 7 10.76 -11.74 -10.22
C ALA A 7 9.73 -12.50 -9.36
N ALA A 8 9.52 -13.79 -9.63
CA ALA A 8 8.60 -14.62 -8.84
C ALA A 8 9.02 -14.72 -7.36
N THR A 9 10.33 -14.83 -7.09
CA THR A 9 10.85 -14.84 -5.72
C THR A 9 10.62 -13.51 -5.02
N ARG A 10 10.89 -12.39 -5.70
CA ARG A 10 10.66 -11.04 -5.17
C ARG A 10 9.18 -10.84 -4.82
N GLN A 11 8.28 -11.24 -5.72
CA GLN A 11 6.83 -11.12 -5.51
C GLN A 11 6.36 -11.93 -4.31
N ARG A 12 6.81 -13.19 -4.19
CA ARG A 12 6.46 -14.03 -3.04
C ARG A 12 6.91 -13.42 -1.72
N ILE A 13 8.11 -12.85 -1.66
CA ILE A 13 8.59 -12.15 -0.45
C ILE A 13 7.66 -10.98 -0.10
N LEU A 14 7.24 -10.17 -1.09
CA LEU A 14 6.35 -9.04 -0.86
C LEU A 14 4.97 -9.47 -0.34
N GLU A 15 4.37 -10.50 -0.90
CA GLU A 15 3.05 -11.01 -0.45
C GLU A 15 3.08 -11.44 1.02
N HIS A 16 4.12 -12.16 1.44
CA HIS A 16 4.27 -12.55 2.84
C HIS A 16 4.58 -11.36 3.75
N ALA A 17 5.44 -10.44 3.31
CA ALA A 17 5.76 -9.23 4.06
C ALA A 17 4.53 -8.35 4.27
N GLN A 18 3.73 -8.13 3.23
CA GLN A 18 2.48 -7.37 3.27
C GLN A 18 1.55 -7.90 4.35
N ARG A 19 1.22 -9.20 4.30
CA ARG A 19 0.35 -9.84 5.29
C ARG A 19 0.91 -9.71 6.71
N GLN A 20 2.20 -9.97 6.88
CA GLN A 20 2.83 -9.93 8.19
C GLN A 20 2.87 -8.52 8.78
N PHE A 21 3.27 -7.51 8.00
CA PHE A 21 3.24 -6.12 8.44
C PHE A 21 1.83 -5.65 8.74
N ALA A 22 0.85 -6.11 7.97
CA ALA A 22 -0.54 -5.73 8.14
C ALA A 22 -1.21 -6.35 9.38
N GLN A 23 -0.81 -7.57 9.75
CA GLN A 23 -1.33 -8.28 10.91
C GLN A 23 -0.61 -7.95 12.22
N LEU A 24 0.73 -7.84 12.19
CA LEU A 24 1.56 -7.77 13.39
C LEU A 24 2.21 -6.40 13.60
N GLY A 25 2.10 -5.50 12.61
CA GLY A 25 2.76 -4.19 12.63
C GLY A 25 4.27 -4.27 12.40
N TYR A 26 4.91 -3.12 12.18
CA TYR A 26 6.32 -3.06 11.82
C TYR A 26 7.22 -3.69 12.90
N ALA A 27 7.03 -3.33 14.18
CA ALA A 27 7.94 -3.69 15.27
C ALA A 27 8.12 -5.20 15.43
N ALA A 28 7.03 -5.97 15.33
CA ALA A 28 7.02 -7.42 15.56
C ALA A 28 7.66 -8.25 14.43
N ILE A 29 7.87 -7.66 13.25
CA ILE A 29 8.38 -8.38 12.08
C ILE A 29 9.91 -8.42 12.04
N THR A 30 10.46 -9.55 11.58
CA THR A 30 11.90 -9.70 11.33
C THR A 30 12.15 -10.19 9.91
N VAL A 31 13.29 -9.82 9.32
CA VAL A 31 13.72 -10.31 8.01
C VAL A 31 13.73 -11.84 7.96
N LYS A 32 14.18 -12.47 9.05
CA LYS A 32 14.18 -13.93 9.16
C LYS A 32 12.76 -14.51 9.14
N GLY A 33 11.84 -13.95 9.93
CA GLY A 33 10.46 -14.42 9.97
C GLY A 33 9.73 -14.32 8.62
N VAL A 34 9.99 -13.25 7.85
CA VAL A 34 9.46 -13.14 6.49
C VAL A 34 10.12 -14.15 5.55
N ALA A 35 11.44 -14.32 5.64
CA ALA A 35 12.18 -15.26 4.79
C ALA A 35 11.70 -16.71 5.00
N ASP A 36 11.50 -17.10 6.26
CA ASP A 36 10.99 -18.42 6.64
C ASP A 36 9.57 -18.62 6.08
N ALA A 37 8.69 -17.62 6.22
CA ALA A 37 7.33 -17.68 5.68
C ALA A 37 7.29 -17.75 4.13
N ALA A 38 8.20 -17.05 3.46
CA ALA A 38 8.31 -17.04 2.00
C ALA A 38 9.13 -18.21 1.42
N GLY A 39 9.68 -19.09 2.27
CA GLY A 39 10.50 -20.23 1.87
C GLY A 39 11.77 -19.81 1.13
N VAL A 40 12.45 -18.76 1.59
CA VAL A 40 13.68 -18.20 1.00
C VAL A 40 14.78 -18.00 2.05
N SER A 41 16.02 -17.85 1.61
CA SER A 41 17.11 -17.44 2.50
C SER A 41 16.96 -15.96 2.90
N PRO A 42 17.20 -15.58 4.18
CA PRO A 42 17.19 -14.19 4.62
C PRO A 42 18.10 -13.26 3.79
N ASN A 43 19.20 -13.79 3.26
CA ASN A 43 20.13 -13.04 2.41
C ASN A 43 19.46 -12.51 1.12
N LEU A 44 18.46 -13.23 0.60
CA LEU A 44 17.71 -12.77 -0.58
C LEU A 44 16.89 -11.52 -0.27
N ILE A 45 16.35 -11.38 0.94
CA ILE A 45 15.62 -10.18 1.35
C ILE A 45 16.56 -8.99 1.44
N THR A 46 17.71 -9.15 2.11
CA THR A 46 18.73 -8.10 2.17
C THR A 46 19.18 -7.68 0.77
N ARG A 47 19.39 -8.65 -0.13
CA ARG A 47 19.78 -8.38 -1.52
C ARG A 47 18.70 -7.64 -2.32
N TYR A 48 17.43 -8.00 -2.18
CA TYR A 48 16.35 -7.41 -2.98
C TYR A 48 15.80 -6.11 -2.42
N PHE A 49 15.83 -5.93 -1.10
CA PHE A 49 15.11 -4.87 -0.41
C PHE A 49 15.97 -4.08 0.57
N GLY A 50 17.27 -4.39 0.72
CA GLY A 50 18.15 -3.65 1.63
C GLY A 50 17.88 -3.88 3.11
N GLY A 51 17.04 -4.85 3.49
CA GLY A 51 16.72 -5.20 4.87
C GLY A 51 15.25 -4.96 5.24
N LYS A 52 14.97 -4.81 6.53
CA LYS A 52 13.59 -4.70 7.05
C LYS A 52 12.89 -3.42 6.58
N ASP A 53 13.57 -2.28 6.62
CA ASP A 53 12.98 -0.99 6.24
C ASP A 53 12.63 -0.93 4.75
N GLY A 54 13.57 -1.28 3.87
CA GLY A 54 13.25 -1.31 2.44
C GLY A 54 12.26 -2.42 2.06
N LEU A 55 12.21 -3.52 2.83
CA LEU A 55 11.13 -4.51 2.68
C LEU A 55 9.77 -3.93 3.10
N PHE A 56 9.71 -3.17 4.19
CA PHE A 56 8.48 -2.52 4.64
C PHE A 56 7.98 -1.54 3.58
N LEU A 57 8.84 -0.63 3.11
CA LEU A 57 8.49 0.34 2.06
C LEU A 57 7.99 -0.36 0.78
N ALA A 58 8.70 -1.40 0.34
CA ALA A 58 8.29 -2.14 -0.86
C ALA A 58 7.00 -2.94 -0.65
N ALA A 59 6.72 -3.40 0.57
CA ALA A 59 5.48 -4.10 0.91
C ALA A 59 4.29 -3.14 0.98
N THR A 60 4.49 -1.91 1.46
CA THR A 60 3.42 -0.91 1.61
C THR A 60 3.18 -0.07 0.35
N GLN A 61 4.12 -0.05 -0.60
CA GLN A 61 3.90 0.44 -1.96
C GLN A 61 2.98 -0.52 -2.73
N VAL A 62 1.67 -0.36 -2.54
CA VAL A 62 0.67 -1.10 -3.31
C VAL A 62 -0.13 -0.10 -4.14
N GLU A 63 -0.25 -0.39 -5.44
CA GLU A 63 -1.25 0.23 -6.30
C GLU A 63 -2.62 -0.17 -5.77
N ILE A 64 -3.21 0.70 -4.99
CA ILE A 64 -4.59 0.55 -4.56
C ILE A 64 -5.39 1.35 -5.58
N PRO A 65 -6.22 0.71 -6.41
CA PRO A 65 -7.01 1.40 -7.40
C PRO A 65 -8.13 2.17 -6.68
N VAL A 66 -7.80 3.36 -6.18
CA VAL A 66 -8.77 4.35 -5.70
C VAL A 66 -9.60 4.87 -6.87
N SER A 67 -9.05 4.76 -8.09
CA SER A 67 -9.57 5.18 -9.39
C SER A 67 -11.01 4.74 -9.65
N ASN A 68 -11.35 3.49 -9.32
CA ASN A 68 -12.69 2.95 -9.56
C ASN A 68 -13.78 3.67 -8.73
N SER A 69 -13.39 4.40 -7.67
CA SER A 69 -14.31 5.20 -6.86
C SER A 69 -14.70 6.50 -7.57
N PHE A 70 -13.87 6.96 -8.51
CA PHE A 70 -14.10 8.19 -9.28
C PHE A 70 -15.04 7.95 -10.47
N ASP A 71 -15.18 6.72 -10.95
CA ASP A 71 -16.07 6.40 -12.07
C ASP A 71 -17.54 6.77 -11.79
N GLY A 72 -18.23 7.31 -12.81
CA GLY A 72 -19.66 7.62 -12.76
C GLY A 72 -19.98 9.09 -12.42
N ASP A 73 -21.23 9.37 -12.05
CA ASP A 73 -21.73 10.73 -11.82
C ASP A 73 -21.11 11.38 -10.57
N ARG A 74 -20.73 12.66 -10.69
CA ARG A 74 -20.20 13.50 -9.62
C ARG A 74 -21.15 13.62 -8.44
N SER A 75 -22.47 13.63 -8.68
CA SER A 75 -23.46 13.76 -7.60
C SER A 75 -23.36 12.63 -6.56
N ALA A 76 -22.91 11.44 -6.97
CA ALA A 76 -22.70 10.28 -6.12
C ALA A 76 -21.22 10.04 -5.75
N LEU A 77 -20.31 10.95 -6.11
CA LEU A 77 -18.88 10.79 -5.81
C LEU A 77 -18.63 10.66 -4.31
N GLY A 78 -19.22 11.55 -3.50
CA GLY A 78 -19.01 11.54 -2.04
C GLY A 78 -19.46 10.24 -1.38
N SER A 79 -20.60 9.69 -1.80
CA SER A 79 -21.09 8.42 -1.25
C SER A 79 -20.24 7.23 -1.70
N ARG A 80 -19.73 7.21 -2.94
CA ARG A 80 -18.79 6.19 -3.41
C ARG A 80 -17.46 6.24 -2.65
N LEU A 81 -16.90 7.44 -2.43
CA LEU A 81 -15.68 7.61 -1.65
C LEU A 81 -15.86 7.14 -0.21
N ALA A 82 -16.95 7.56 0.45
CA ALA A 82 -17.28 7.10 1.79
C ALA A 82 -17.44 5.57 1.85
N ALA A 83 -18.16 4.97 0.90
CA ALA A 83 -18.34 3.53 0.82
C ALA A 83 -17.01 2.78 0.62
N SER A 84 -16.11 3.31 -0.21
CA SER A 84 -14.77 2.76 -0.43
C SER A 84 -13.94 2.71 0.86
N ILE A 85 -13.92 3.81 1.62
CA ILE A 85 -13.22 3.87 2.92
C ILE A 85 -13.86 2.93 3.96
N VAL A 86 -15.18 2.90 4.04
CA VAL A 86 -15.91 2.01 4.96
C VAL A 86 -15.63 0.54 4.61
N GLN A 87 -15.70 0.16 3.34
CA GLN A 87 -15.34 -1.18 2.89
C GLN A 87 -13.89 -1.55 3.22
N ARG A 88 -12.99 -0.56 3.26
CA ARG A 88 -11.60 -0.77 3.64
C ARG A 88 -11.44 -1.10 5.12
N TRP A 89 -12.16 -0.38 5.98
CA TRP A 89 -12.13 -0.61 7.42
C TRP A 89 -12.82 -1.90 7.85
N PHE A 90 -13.92 -2.26 7.19
CA PHE A 90 -14.73 -3.45 7.52
C PHE A 90 -14.48 -4.65 6.59
N GLY A 91 -13.65 -4.47 5.55
CA GLY A 91 -13.16 -5.54 4.69
C GLY A 91 -12.16 -6.43 5.42
N ALA A 92 -11.39 -7.26 4.71
CA ALA A 92 -10.45 -8.22 5.32
C ALA A 92 -9.41 -7.48 6.20
N PRO A 93 -9.58 -7.45 7.53
CA PRO A 93 -8.78 -6.60 8.39
C PRO A 93 -7.35 -7.16 8.44
N GLY A 94 -6.36 -6.30 8.21
CA GLY A 94 -4.95 -6.70 8.32
C GLY A 94 -4.34 -7.31 7.07
N GLU A 95 -4.89 -7.04 5.88
CA GLU A 95 -4.16 -7.15 4.61
C GLU A 95 -4.11 -5.84 3.82
N ASP A 96 -4.81 -4.80 4.32
CA ASP A 96 -4.94 -3.52 3.64
C ASP A 96 -3.71 -2.61 3.83
N PRO A 97 -2.93 -2.30 2.78
CA PRO A 97 -1.68 -1.55 2.89
C PRO A 97 -1.83 -0.13 3.44
N LEU A 98 -2.92 0.56 3.12
CA LEU A 98 -3.19 1.90 3.64
C LEU A 98 -3.45 1.89 5.14
N LEU A 99 -4.16 0.89 5.64
CA LEU A 99 -4.40 0.76 7.08
C LEU A 99 -3.11 0.39 7.82
N VAL A 100 -2.18 -0.34 7.18
CA VAL A 100 -0.84 -0.57 7.74
C VAL A 100 -0.06 0.73 7.85
N LEU A 101 -0.02 1.50 6.76
CA LEU A 101 0.69 2.78 6.70
C LEU A 101 0.12 3.78 7.70
N GLN A 102 -1.21 3.90 7.77
CA GLN A 102 -1.91 4.77 8.71
C GLN A 102 -1.61 4.43 10.18
N ARG A 103 -1.50 3.15 10.53
CA ARG A 103 -1.11 2.74 11.89
C ARG A 103 0.37 3.05 12.16
N ALA A 104 1.24 2.76 11.20
CA ALA A 104 2.68 2.96 11.35
C ALA A 104 3.09 4.44 11.33
N SER A 105 2.30 5.33 10.71
CA SER A 105 2.63 6.76 10.56
C SER A 105 2.70 7.51 11.90
N GLY A 106 1.98 7.03 12.93
CA GLY A 106 2.05 7.60 14.28
C GLY A 106 3.34 7.24 15.03
N GLU A 107 4.07 6.23 14.56
CA GLU A 107 5.27 5.69 15.22
C GLU A 107 6.54 5.99 14.43
N ARG A 108 6.44 6.20 13.10
CA ARG A 108 7.61 6.32 12.20
C ARG A 108 7.40 7.40 11.13
N PRO A 109 8.34 8.35 10.98
CA PRO A 109 8.29 9.36 9.93
C PRO A 109 8.23 8.77 8.52
N GLU A 110 8.98 7.71 8.24
CA GLU A 110 9.06 7.11 6.89
C GLU A 110 7.73 6.46 6.46
N ALA A 111 6.96 5.96 7.43
CA ALA A 111 5.61 5.45 7.16
C ALA A 111 4.62 6.58 6.89
N ALA A 112 4.79 7.74 7.55
CA ALA A 112 4.01 8.93 7.27
C ALA A 112 4.32 9.50 5.88
N GLU A 113 5.59 9.54 5.48
CA GLU A 113 6.02 9.93 4.13
C GLU A 113 5.43 8.99 3.07
N THR A 114 5.54 7.68 3.28
CA THR A 114 4.96 6.69 2.34
C THR A 114 3.44 6.81 2.24
N LEU A 115 2.76 7.11 3.36
CA LEU A 115 1.32 7.37 3.37
C LEU A 115 0.98 8.64 2.58
N ALA A 116 1.73 9.72 2.77
CA ALA A 116 1.53 10.97 2.05
C ALA A 116 1.73 10.78 0.54
N ASP A 117 2.87 10.21 0.13
CA ASP A 117 3.18 9.91 -1.28
C ASP A 117 2.08 9.05 -1.93
N PHE A 118 1.58 8.06 -1.18
CA PHE A 118 0.48 7.22 -1.64
C PHE A 118 -0.79 8.06 -1.88
N LEU A 119 -1.19 8.88 -0.90
CA LEU A 119 -2.42 9.69 -0.98
C LEU A 119 -2.34 10.69 -2.12
N ASP A 120 -1.19 11.33 -2.29
CA ASP A 120 -0.96 12.28 -3.38
C ASP A 120 -1.07 11.61 -4.74
N THR A 121 -0.32 10.52 -4.95
CA THR A 121 -0.20 9.86 -6.26
C THR A 121 -1.47 9.09 -6.64
N ASN A 122 -2.10 8.41 -5.69
CA ASN A 122 -3.17 7.45 -5.98
C ASN A 122 -4.57 7.98 -5.66
N SER A 123 -4.69 9.06 -4.87
CA SER A 123 -6.00 9.62 -4.49
C SER A 123 -6.17 11.06 -4.96
N LEU A 124 -5.29 11.98 -4.54
CA LEU A 124 -5.46 13.42 -4.78
C LEU A 124 -5.28 13.79 -6.25
N GLU A 125 -4.18 13.38 -6.88
CA GLU A 125 -3.94 13.69 -8.29
C GLU A 125 -5.05 13.14 -9.23
N PRO A 126 -5.50 11.87 -9.08
CA PRO A 126 -6.66 11.37 -9.83
C PRO A 126 -7.96 12.10 -9.53
N LEU A 127 -8.21 12.48 -8.26
CA LEU A 127 -9.42 13.22 -7.87
C LEU A 127 -9.43 14.63 -8.47
N HIS A 128 -8.31 15.36 -8.41
CA HIS A 128 -8.16 16.67 -9.04
C HIS A 128 -8.45 16.57 -10.53
N ARG A 129 -7.87 15.58 -11.21
CA ARG A 129 -8.12 15.31 -12.63
C ARG A 129 -9.61 15.08 -12.90
N TYR A 130 -10.26 14.21 -12.12
CA TYR A 130 -11.68 13.90 -12.28
C TYR A 130 -12.57 15.13 -12.07
N LEU A 131 -12.30 15.95 -11.05
CA LEU A 131 -13.10 17.15 -10.74
C LEU A 131 -12.98 18.20 -11.85
N ARG A 132 -11.77 18.42 -12.35
CA ARG A 132 -11.51 19.31 -13.48
C ARG A 132 -12.23 18.83 -14.75
N ASP A 133 -12.14 17.54 -15.05
CA ASP A 133 -12.83 16.94 -16.20
C ASP A 133 -14.37 16.96 -16.03
N SER A 134 -14.85 17.05 -14.78
CA SER A 134 -16.26 17.22 -14.43
C SER A 134 -16.72 18.69 -14.43
N GLY A 135 -15.84 19.65 -14.77
CA GLY A 135 -16.16 21.08 -14.87
C GLY A 135 -16.10 21.86 -13.56
N LEU A 136 -15.47 21.33 -12.51
CA LEU A 136 -15.07 22.11 -11.33
C LEU A 136 -13.59 22.48 -11.48
N ASP A 137 -13.28 23.76 -11.64
CA ASP A 137 -11.91 24.27 -11.55
C ASP A 137 -11.72 24.97 -10.19
N ASP A 138 -10.49 25.10 -9.70
CA ASP A 138 -10.10 25.66 -8.39
C ASP A 138 -10.41 27.18 -8.22
N ALA A 139 -11.39 27.72 -8.95
CA ALA A 139 -11.70 29.14 -9.08
C ALA A 139 -13.12 29.56 -8.66
N ASP A 140 -13.88 28.71 -7.97
CA ASP A 140 -15.15 29.09 -7.28
C ASP A 140 -15.00 29.16 -5.76
#